data_AF-A0A1G0WKF1-F1
#
_entry.id   AF-A0A1G0WKF1-F1
#
_cell.length_a   1.000
_cell.length_b   1.000
_cell.length_c   1.000
_cell.angle_alpha   90.00
_cell.angle_beta   90.00
_cell.angle_gamma   90.00
#
_symmetry.space_group_name_H-M   'P 1'
#
loop_
_entity.id
_entity.type
_entity.pdbx_description
1 polymer ?
#
loop_
_entity_poly.entity_id
_entity_poly.type
_entity_poly.pdbx_seq_one_letter_code
_entity_poly.pdbx_strand_id
1 'polypeptide(L)' 'MKENKTNHEKFRDELLSNTEIKEKYLIAREKIKLEMMLETLKYQIIEEKSRKSILSQITKISNRVSQIYL' A
#
# COMPACT_ATOMS: atom_id res chain seq x y z
N MET A 1 13.71 25.40 -0.83
CA MET A 1 12.31 25.84 -0.59
C MET A 1 11.79 25.06 0.61
N LYS A 2 11.34 25.72 1.69
CA LYS A 2 10.71 25.02 2.83
C LYS A 2 9.28 24.69 2.43
N GLU A 3 8.95 23.41 2.29
CA GLU A 3 7.58 22.97 2.04
C GLU A 3 6.69 23.37 3.23
N ASN A 4 5.69 24.22 2.99
CA ASN A 4 4.68 24.57 3.98
C ASN A 4 3.75 23.37 4.16
N LYS A 5 4.07 22.49 5.11
CA LYS A 5 3.19 21.39 5.53
C LYS A 5 1.87 21.93 6.07
N THR A 6 0.78 21.34 5.64
CA THR A 6 -0.57 21.59 6.18
C THR A 6 -0.66 21.17 7.65
N ASN A 7 -1.63 21.71 8.40
CA ASN A 7 -1.83 21.32 9.80
C ASN A 7 -2.10 19.82 9.97
N HIS A 8 -2.74 19.18 8.99
CA HIS A 8 -2.95 17.73 8.96
C HIS A 8 -1.64 16.94 8.80
N GLU A 9 -0.73 17.42 7.96
CA GLU A 9 0.58 16.77 7.79
C GLU A 9 1.46 16.91 9.03
N LYS A 10 1.43 18.08 9.69
CA LYS A 10 2.12 18.29 10.96
C LYS A 10 1.58 17.34 12.04
N PHE A 11 0.26 17.26 12.19
CA PHE A 11 -0.38 16.37 13.16
C PHE A 11 -0.07 14.89 12.88
N ARG A 12 -0.13 14.47 11.62
CA ARG A 12 0.24 13.10 11.22
C ARG A 12 1.71 12.81 11.53
N ASP A 13 2.60 13.73 11.20
CA ASP A 13 4.04 13.53 11.42
C ASP A 13 4.38 13.49 12.92
N GLU A 14 3.70 14.28 13.75
CA GLU A 14 3.76 14.20 15.21
C GLU A 14 3.21 12.86 15.74
N LEU A 15 2.08 12.39 15.22
CA LEU A 15 1.50 11.10 15.60
C LEU A 15 2.42 9.92 15.24
N LEU A 16 3.10 10.00 14.09
CA LEU A 16 4.06 9.01 13.60
C LEU A 16 5.46 9.14 14.24
N SER A 17 5.66 10.11 15.15
CA SER A 17 6.88 10.17 15.97
C SER A 17 6.93 9.04 17.01
N ASN A 18 5.78 8.49 17.39
CA ASN A 18 5.69 7.28 18.21
C ASN A 18 5.93 6.04 17.33
N THR A 19 6.99 5.28 17.63
CA THR A 19 7.41 4.10 16.86
C THR A 19 6.32 3.05 16.75
N GLU A 20 5.58 2.76 17.83
CA GLU A 20 4.55 1.72 17.85
C GLU A 20 3.33 2.13 16.98
N ILE A 21 2.93 3.40 17.07
CA ILE A 21 1.86 3.95 16.23
C ILE A 21 2.29 3.96 14.77
N LYS A 22 3.55 4.32 14.49
CA LYS A 22 4.11 4.33 13.15
C LYS A 22 4.11 2.95 12.52
N GLU A 23 4.54 1.92 13.24
CA GLU A 23 4.53 0.53 12.74
C GLU A 23 3.11 0.06 12.44
N LYS A 24 2.17 0.23 13.39
CA LYS A 24 0.75 -0.09 13.19
C LYS A 24 0.16 0.64 11.99
N TYR A 25 0.46 1.93 11.85
CA TYR A 25 0.01 2.74 10.72
C TYR A 25 0.57 2.27 9.39
N LEU A 26 1.87 1.95 9.33
CA LEU A 26 2.52 1.45 8.12
C LEU A 26 1.93 0.11 7.69
N ILE A 27 1.73 -0.83 8.63
CA ILE A 27 1.10 -2.12 8.37
C ILE A 27 -0.34 -1.93 7.87
N ALA A 28 -1.15 -1.09 8.54
CA ALA A 28 -2.52 -0.82 8.13
C ALA A 28 -2.59 -0.19 6.73
N ARG A 29 -1.73 0.78 6.45
CA ARG A 29 -1.62 1.43 5.14
C ARG A 29 -1.24 0.44 4.06
N GLU A 30 -0.33 -0.49 4.35
CA GLU A 30 0.12 -1.46 3.37
C GLU A 30 -0.92 -2.56 3.11
N LYS A 31 -1.64 -2.98 4.15
CA LYS A 31 -2.83 -3.84 4.03
C LYS A 31 -3.84 -3.25 3.05
N ILE A 32 -4.24 -1.99 3.24
CA ILE A 32 -5.23 -1.32 2.36
C ILE A 32 -4.77 -1.32 0.91
N LYS A 33 -3.48 -1.05 0.65
CA LYS A 33 -2.96 -1.08 -0.73
C LYS A 33 -3.02 -2.48 -1.33
N LEU A 34 -2.70 -3.52 -0.57
CA LEU A 34 -2.80 -4.90 -1.04
C LEU A 34 -4.24 -5.28 -1.35
N GLU A 35 -5.20 -4.88 -0.50
CA GLU A 35 -6.63 -5.09 -0.76
C GLU A 35 -7.07 -4.44 -2.08
N MET A 36 -6.68 -3.19 -2.33
CA MET A 36 -6.96 -2.51 -3.60
C MET A 36 -6.33 -3.22 -4.81
N MET A 37 -5.10 -3.72 -4.67
CA MET A 37 -4.41 -4.46 -5.73
C MET A 37 -5.10 -5.80 -6.02
N LEU A 38 -5.62 -6.48 -4.99
CA LEU A 38 -6.37 -7.72 -5.13
C LEU A 38 -7.72 -7.49 -5.81
N GLU A 39 -8.46 -6.43 -5.45
CA GLU A 39 -9.69 -6.07 -6.16
C GLU A 39 -9.44 -5.75 -7.63
N THR A 40 -8.35 -5.05 -7.94
CA THR A 40 -7.93 -4.80 -9.33
C THR A 40 -7.64 -6.11 -10.05
N LEU A 41 -6.97 -7.07 -9.40
CA LEU A 41 -6.68 -8.38 -9.98
C LEU A 41 -7.97 -9.18 -10.23
N LYS A 42 -8.93 -9.17 -9.30
CA LYS A 42 -10.25 -9.79 -9.49
C LYS A 42 -10.95 -9.21 -10.71
N TYR A 43 -10.97 -7.89 -10.85
CA TYR A 43 -11.56 -7.22 -12.01
C TYR A 43 -10.87 -7.63 -13.32
N GLN A 44 -9.53 -7.71 -13.33
CA GLN A 44 -8.79 -8.17 -14.52
C GLN A 44 -9.11 -9.62 -14.91
N ILE A 45 -9.39 -10.49 -13.94
CA ILE A 45 -9.81 -11.87 -14.18
C ILE A 45 -11.22 -11.91 -14.77
N ILE A 46 -12.16 -11.14 -14.19
CA ILE A 46 -13.55 -11.04 -14.68
C ILE A 46 -13.59 -10.50 -16.12
N GLU A 47 -12.76 -9.52 -16.43
CA GLU A 47 -12.63 -8.91 -17.76
C GLU A 47 -11.77 -9.73 -18.74
N GLU A 48 -11.42 -10.96 -18.37
CA GLU A 48 -10.61 -11.90 -19.17
C GLU A 48 -9.34 -11.26 -19.76
N LYS A 49 -8.69 -10.38 -18.98
CA LYS A 49 -7.43 -9.75 -19.42
C LYS A 49 -6.38 -10.82 -19.70
N SER A 50 -5.44 -10.47 -20.57
CA SER A 50 -4.39 -11.42 -20.97
C SER A 50 -3.68 -12.03 -19.76
N ARG A 51 -3.38 -13.34 -19.86
CA ARG A 51 -2.63 -14.08 -18.83
C ARG A 51 -1.34 -13.37 -18.41
N LYS A 52 -0.64 -12.73 -19.36
CA LYS A 52 0.57 -11.95 -19.10
C LYS A 52 0.32 -10.76 -18.16
N SER A 53 -0.80 -10.06 -18.34
CA SER A 53 -1.21 -8.93 -17.48
C SER A 53 -1.50 -9.40 -16.05
N ILE A 54 -2.28 -10.48 -15.92
CA ILE A 54 -2.65 -11.06 -14.63
C ILE A 54 -1.41 -11.53 -13.86
N LEU A 55 -0.50 -12.26 -14.53
CA LEU A 55 0.76 -12.71 -13.93
C LEU A 55 1.64 -11.55 -13.48
N SER A 56 1.75 -10.49 -14.30
CA SER A 56 2.49 -9.28 -13.92
C SER A 56 1.94 -8.65 -12.65
N GLN A 57 0.61 -8.58 -12.53
CA GLN A 57 -0.05 -8.04 -11.34
C GLN A 57 0.16 -8.93 -10.11
N ILE A 58 0.10 -10.26 -10.26
CA ILE A 58 0.41 -11.22 -9.19
C ILE A 58 1.85 -11.04 -8.70
N THR A 59 2.82 -10.91 -9.61
CA THR A 59 4.22 -10.67 -9.24
C THR A 59 4.38 -9.36 -8.46
N LYS A 60 3.69 -8.29 -8.83
CA LYS A 60 3.71 -7.02 -8.07
C LYS A 60 3.17 -7.20 -6.65
N ILE A 61 2.06 -7.94 -6.49
CA ILE A 61 1.48 -8.24 -5.18
C ILE A 61 2.48 -9.07 -4.35
N SER A 62 3.05 -10.13 -4.94
CA SER A 62 4.00 -11.02 -4.26
C SER A 62 5.28 -10.28 -3.81
N ASN A 63 5.87 -9.45 -4.68
CA ASN A 63 7.03 -8.63 -4.33
C ASN A 63 6.72 -7.69 -3.16
N ARG A 64 5.52 -7.11 -3.17
CA ARG A 64 5.08 -6.16 -2.14
C ARG A 64 4.84 -6.84 -0.80
N VAL A 65 4.18 -8.01 -0.79
CA VAL A 65 4.04 -8.85 0.42
C VAL A 65 5.41 -9.24 0.97
N SER A 66 6.36 -9.60 0.10
CA SER A 66 7.73 -9.96 0.51
C SER A 66 8.50 -8.79 1.13
N GLN A 67 8.06 -7.55 0.89
CA GLN A 67 8.65 -6.34 1.49
C GLN A 67 7.99 -5.97 2.83
N ILE A 68 6.87 -6.60 3.22
CA ILE A 68 6.16 -6.36 4.49
C ILE A 68 6.85 -7.14 5.63
N TYR A 69 8.17 -7.20 5.64
CA TYR A 69 8.90 -7.83 6.74
C TYR A 69 8.70 -7.03 8.04
N LEU A 70 8.19 -7.72 9.06
CA LEU A 70 8.37 -7.43 10.48
C LEU A 70 9.84 -7.57 10.87
#